data_AF-A0A7V9RNG1-F1
#
_entry.id   AF-A0A7V9RNG1-F1
#
_cell.length_a   1.000
_cell.length_b   1.000
_cell.length_c   1.000
_cell.angle_alpha   90.00
_cell.angle_beta   90.00
_cell.angle_gamma   90.00
#
_symmetry.space_group_name_H-M   'P 1'
#
loop_
_entity.id
_entity.type
_entity.pdbx_description
1 polymer ?
#
loop_
_entity_poly.entity_id
_entity_poly.type
_entity_poly.pdbx_seq_one_letter_code
_entity_poly.pdbx_strand_id
1 'polypeptide(L)' 'APDGPLKCTVQLRAHGDEHRATVALLGDELVVDLHEPAAGIAPGQAVVVYEGSRVVGSATIASTSR' A
#
# COMPACT_ATOMS: atom_id res chain seq x y z
N ALA A 1 -9.93 0.28 13.93
CA ALA A 1 -9.03 0.48 12.76
C ALA A 1 -8.59 1.95 12.78
N PRO A 2 -7.49 2.37 12.15
CA PRO A 2 -7.16 3.80 12.13
C PRO A 2 -8.32 4.58 11.49
N ASP A 3 -8.83 5.60 12.19
CA ASP A 3 -10.02 6.37 11.82
C ASP A 3 -9.73 7.45 10.75
N GLY A 4 -8.62 7.28 10.01
CA GLY A 4 -8.12 8.26 9.05
C GLY A 4 -6.84 7.81 8.32
N PRO A 5 -6.32 8.63 7.39
CA PRO A 5 -5.17 8.27 6.57
C PRO A 5 -3.93 7.99 7.43
N LEU A 6 -3.27 6.86 7.16
CA LEU A 6 -2.04 6.44 7.83
C LEU A 6 -0.83 6.74 6.94
N LYS A 7 0.16 7.47 7.47
CA LYS A 7 1.47 7.61 6.84
C LYS A 7 2.34 6.41 7.19
N CYS A 8 2.79 5.69 6.17
CA CYS A 8 3.43 4.38 6.34
C CYS A 8 4.39 4.09 5.19
N THR A 9 4.97 2.89 5.21
CA THR A 9 5.59 2.30 4.03
C THR A 9 4.75 1.14 3.52
N VAL A 10 4.85 0.87 2.22
CA VAL A 10 4.18 -0.25 1.56
C VAL A 10 5.16 -1.04 0.71
N GLN A 11 4.99 -2.35 0.68
CA GLN A 11 5.74 -3.23 -0.21
C GLN A 11 4.79 -3.81 -1.25
N LEU A 12 5.04 -3.47 -2.52
CA LEU A 12 4.18 -3.82 -3.67
C LEU A 12 4.65 -5.10 -4.37
N ARG A 13 5.82 -5.61 -3.97
CA ARG A 13 6.51 -6.76 -4.58
C ARG A 13 7.18 -7.57 -3.48
N ALA A 14 7.07 -8.89 -3.51
CA ALA A 14 7.67 -9.77 -2.49
C ALA A 14 9.20 -9.58 -2.30
N HIS A 15 9.90 -9.11 -3.34
CA HIS A 15 11.34 -8.82 -3.30
C HIS A 15 11.65 -7.34 -3.61
N GLY A 16 10.65 -6.47 -3.59
CA GLY A 16 10.85 -5.04 -3.86
C GLY A 16 11.11 -4.25 -2.59
N ASP A 17 11.62 -3.04 -2.79
CA ASP A 17 11.82 -2.07 -1.72
C ASP A 17 10.48 -1.58 -1.14
N GLU A 18 10.54 -1.05 0.07
CA GLU A 18 9.44 -0.32 0.68
C GLU A 18 9.30 1.07 0.06
N HIS A 19 8.06 1.44 -0.26
CA HIS A 19 7.70 2.75 -0.79
C HIS A 19 6.98 3.57 0.28
N ARG A 20 7.32 4.84 0.42
CA ARG A 20 6.57 5.74 1.30
C ARG A 20 5.18 5.99 0.72
N ALA A 21 4.17 5.91 1.57
CA ALA A 21 2.79 6.03 1.15
C ALA A 21 1.91 6.66 2.22
N THR A 22 0.73 7.09 1.81
CA THR A 22 -0.40 7.34 2.68
C THR A 22 -1.51 6.37 2.31
N VAL A 23 -1.99 5.61 3.29
CA VAL A 23 -3.05 4.62 3.08
C VAL A 23 -4.32 5.02 3.81
N ALA A 24 -5.46 4.77 3.18
CA ALA A 24 -6.77 5.00 3.77
C ALA A 24 -7.70 3.83 3.43
N LEU A 25 -8.53 3.46 4.40
CA LEU A 25 -9.59 2.47 4.18
C LEU A 25 -10.89 3.22 3.85
N LEU A 26 -11.39 3.02 2.63
CA LEU A 26 -12.66 3.58 2.14
C LEU A 26 -13.68 2.45 2.02
N GLY A 27 -14.45 2.21 3.08
CA GLY A 27 -15.30 1.03 3.18
C GLY A 27 -14.46 -0.24 3.24
N ASP A 28 -14.54 -1.08 2.22
CA ASP A 28 -13.76 -2.32 2.10
C ASP A 28 -12.55 -2.16 1.14
N GLU A 29 -12.34 -0.98 0.57
CA GLU A 29 -11.22 -0.71 -0.34
C GLU A 29 -10.06 -0.03 0.38
N LEU A 30 -8.86 -0.59 0.24
CA LEU A 30 -7.62 0.03 0.69
C LEU A 30 -7.06 0.91 -0.44
N VAL A 31 -7.10 2.22 -0.26
CA VAL A 31 -6.46 3.19 -1.16
C VAL A 31 -5.04 3.44 -0.68
N VAL A 32 -4.09 3.29 -1.60
CA VAL A 32 -2.65 3.51 -1.35
C VAL A 32 -2.17 4.61 -2.26
N ASP A 33 -1.80 5.75 -1.68
CA ASP A 33 -1.21 6.87 -2.38
C ASP A 33 0.30 6.88 -2.16
N LEU A 34 1.07 6.65 -3.22
CA LEU A 34 2.54 6.57 -3.16
C LEU A 34 3.15 7.97 -3.24
N HIS A 35 4.11 8.27 -2.36
CA HIS A 35 4.78 9.57 -2.37
C HIS A 35 5.76 9.70 -3.54
N GLU A 36 6.34 8.57 -3.97
CA GLU A 36 7.16 8.47 -5.16
C GLU A 36 6.57 7.44 -6.13
N PRO A 37 6.53 7.70 -7.45
CA PRO A 37 6.02 6.75 -8.43
C PRO A 37 6.78 5.42 -8.40
N ALA A 38 6.04 4.32 -8.46
CA ALA A 38 6.61 2.98 -8.59
C ALA A 38 6.18 2.34 -9.93
N ALA A 39 7.07 1.53 -10.48
CA ALA A 39 6.88 0.87 -11.77
C ALA A 39 6.75 -0.65 -11.61
N GLY A 40 6.13 -1.30 -12.59
CA GLY A 40 5.99 -2.77 -12.59
C GLY A 40 5.01 -3.27 -11.52
N ILE A 41 4.00 -2.46 -11.21
CA ILE A 41 2.84 -2.83 -10.41
C ILE A 41 1.76 -3.33 -11.37
N ALA A 42 1.20 -4.50 -11.10
CA ALA A 42 0.12 -5.07 -11.90
C ALA A 42 -1.01 -5.56 -10.98
N PRO A 43 -2.27 -5.49 -11.44
CA PRO A 43 -3.38 -6.13 -10.74
C PRO A 43 -3.10 -7.60 -10.45
N GLY A 44 -3.53 -8.07 -9.28
CA GLY A 44 -3.27 -9.42 -8.76
C GLY A 44 -2.00 -9.56 -7.93
N GLN A 45 -1.13 -8.53 -7.88
CA GLN A 45 -0.03 -8.47 -6.91
C GLN A 45 -0.54 -8.14 -5.51
N ALA A 46 0.20 -8.56 -4.48
CA ALA A 46 -0.07 -8.19 -3.11
C ALA A 46 0.62 -6.86 -2.75
N VAL A 47 -0.05 -6.06 -1.94
CA VAL A 47 0.53 -4.95 -1.18
C VAL A 47 0.54 -5.31 0.30
N VAL A 48 1.66 -5.04 0.97
CA VAL A 48 1.81 -5.15 2.43
C VAL A 48 2.03 -3.76 3.00
N VAL A 49 1.32 -3.41 4.06
CA VAL A 49 1.41 -2.11 4.74
C VAL A 49 2.21 -2.25 6.03
N TYR A 50 3.19 -1.38 6.20
CA TYR A 50 4.11 -1.36 7.34
C TYR A 50 4.02 -0.05 8.11
N GLU A 51 3.82 -0.14 9.42
CA GLU A 51 4.01 0.97 10.35
C GLU A 51 5.34 0.75 11.08
N GLY A 52 6.39 1.43 10.61
CA GLY A 52 7.76 1.11 11.02
C GLY A 52 8.11 -0.32 10.56
N SER A 53 8.48 -1.21 11.49
CA SER A 53 8.76 -2.61 11.18
C SER A 53 7.54 -3.54 11.33
N ARG A 54 6.37 -3.01 11.69
CA ARG A 54 5.18 -3.81 11.99
C ARG A 54 4.25 -3.89 10.78
N VAL A 55 3.89 -5.11 10.38
CA VAL A 55 2.82 -5.32 9.39
C VAL A 55 1.48 -4.96 10.02
N VAL A 56 0.74 -4.05 9.38
CA VAL A 56 -0.57 -3.59 9.85
C VAL A 56 -1.72 -3.98 8.93
N GLY A 57 -1.41 -4.45 7.73
CA GLY A 57 -2.39 -4.94 6.77
C GLY A 57 -1.76 -5.44 5.48
N SER A 58 -2.58 -6.12 4.69
CA SER A 58 -2.25 -6.53 3.33
C SER A 58 -3.50 -6.55 2.47
N ALA A 59 -3.34 -6.29 1.18
CA ALA A 59 -4.43 -6.38 0.21
C ALA A 59 -3.90 -6.88 -1.14
N THR A 60 -4.81 -7.29 -2.01
CA THR A 60 -4.49 -7.56 -3.42
C THR A 60 -4.78 -6.31 -4.23
N ILE A 61 -3.83 -5.91 -5.06
CA ILE A 61 -3.96 -4.74 -5.94
C ILE A 61 -5.01 -5.06 -7.01
N ALA A 62 -6.13 -4.35 -6.98
CA ALA A 62 -7.20 -4.49 -7.97
C ALA A 62 -6.98 -3.60 -9.21
N SER A 63 -6.40 -2.42 -9.02
CA SER A 63 -6.14 -1.45 -10.08
C SER A 63 -4.98 -0.52 -9.70
N THR A 64 -4.42 0.16 -10.69
CA THR A 64 -3.38 1.18 -10.50
C THR A 64 -3.69 2.37 -11.39
N SER A 65 -3.60 3.58 -10.84
CA SER A 65 -3.69 4.84 -11.56
C SER A 65 -2.44 5.67 -11.34
N ARG A 66 -2.23 6.69 -12.18
CA ARG A 66 -1.11 7.62 -12.09
C ARG A 66 -1.52 8.95 -11.48
#